data_AF-A0A3G8YGL6-F1
#
_entry.id   AF-A0A3G8YGL6-F1
#
_cell.length_a   1.000
_cell.length_b   1.000
_cell.length_c   1.000
_cell.angle_alpha   90.00
_cell.angle_beta   90.00
_cell.angle_gamma   90.00
#
_symmetry.space_group_name_H-M   'P 1'
#
loop_
_entity.id
_entity.type
_entity.pdbx_description
1 polymer ?
#
loop_
_entity_poly.entity_id
_entity_poly.type
_entity_poly.pdbx_seq_one_letter_code
_entity_poly.pdbx_strand_id
1 'polypeptide(L)'
;MKVFKKILIGILTFLILLSVGGYIYFDQKFTPEDNYLTVKKESGNIPITWLGNDKNVLLLPIHFSGNRETFYLQFDTGSPYTVFYSNQIKNIKYISVDDERAKSSFYIGKTEISSDRFKVIKTEKSNVEDSIKIIGTIGSDILEDRKTVINLKDNQVNFNLNQIPNEFKNQLFDFKFKKRRIIISGKLKGEERKFLYDSGTSAYELLSYKEEWQTLKSSNSKIKIEKSRSWNNILTTYTADCKENINFKYNEIPVNQITYVEGVSTAQFSMMKFSGMSGMLGNRIFLNNAIFIDCTAGKMAIR
;
A
#
# COMPACT_ATOMS: atom_id res chain seq x y z
N MET A 1 33.49 28.00 -34.30
CA MET A 1 32.47 28.29 -33.26
C MET A 1 31.02 28.02 -33.67
N LYS A 2 30.50 28.54 -34.80
CA LYS A 2 29.06 28.39 -35.15
C LYS A 2 28.61 26.94 -35.39
N VAL A 3 29.43 26.11 -36.05
CA VAL A 3 29.11 24.70 -36.34
C VAL A 3 29.10 23.85 -35.06
N PHE A 4 30.11 24.01 -34.20
CA PHE A 4 30.19 23.33 -32.90
C PHE A 4 28.99 23.67 -32.00
N LYS A 5 28.56 24.94 -31.98
CA LYS A 5 27.36 25.37 -31.24
C LYS A 5 26.09 24.69 -31.78
N LYS A 6 25.95 24.52 -33.09
CA LYS A 6 24.82 23.81 -33.71
C LYS A 6 24.82 22.32 -33.37
N ILE A 7 25.98 21.67 -33.39
CA ILE A 7 26.13 20.25 -33.01
C ILE A 7 25.75 20.06 -31.54
N LEU A 8 26.24 20.93 -30.64
CA LEU A 8 25.93 20.87 -29.21
C LEU A 8 24.44 21.06 -28.94
N ILE A 9 23.78 22.00 -29.63
CA ILE A 9 22.33 22.20 -29.54
C ILE A 9 21.57 20.97 -30.06
N GLY A 10 22.03 20.35 -31.15
CA GLY A 10 21.44 19.12 -31.67
C GLY A 10 21.51 17.96 -30.68
N ILE A 11 22.68 17.74 -30.07
CA ILE A 11 22.88 16.72 -29.04
C ILE A 11 22.01 17.00 -27.81
N LEU A 12 21.98 18.24 -27.33
CA LEU A 12 21.16 18.63 -26.18
C LEU A 12 19.67 18.40 -26.46
N THR A 13 19.20 18.77 -27.64
CA THR A 13 17.81 18.56 -28.06
C THR A 13 17.47 17.08 -28.11
N PHE A 14 18.36 16.25 -28.66
CA PHE A 14 18.19 14.80 -28.71
C PHE A 14 18.17 14.16 -27.31
N LEU A 15 19.06 14.59 -26.40
CA LEU A 15 19.07 14.13 -25.01
C LEU A 15 17.80 14.52 -24.26
N ILE A 16 17.28 15.73 -24.48
CA ILE A 16 16.00 16.17 -23.92
C ILE A 16 14.86 15.28 -24.44
N LEU A 17 14.80 15.03 -25.76
CA LEU A 17 13.79 14.16 -26.36
C LEU A 17 13.85 12.72 -25.84
N LEU A 18 15.06 12.15 -25.70
CA LEU A 18 15.24 10.83 -25.08
C LEU A 18 14.82 10.81 -23.61
N SER A 19 15.12 11.86 -22.85
CA SER A 19 14.73 11.97 -21.44
C SER A 19 13.21 12.08 -21.28
N VAL A 20 12.57 12.90 -22.12
CA VAL A 20 11.11 13.06 -22.14
C VAL A 20 10.42 11.79 -22.62
N GLY A 21 10.88 11.19 -23.72
CA GLY A 21 10.34 9.94 -24.24
C GLY A 21 10.52 8.78 -23.25
N GLY A 22 11.69 8.68 -22.62
CA GLY A 22 11.95 7.73 -21.55
C GLY A 22 11.05 7.95 -20.34
N TYR A 23 10.87 9.20 -19.90
CA TYR A 23 9.95 9.55 -18.82
C TYR A 23 8.52 9.12 -19.13
N ILE A 24 8.00 9.45 -20.32
CA ILE A 24 6.64 9.07 -20.75
C ILE A 24 6.48 7.55 -20.77
N TYR A 25 7.45 6.83 -21.34
CA TYR A 25 7.43 5.37 -21.40
C TYR A 25 7.38 4.73 -20.01
N PHE A 26 8.24 5.17 -19.08
CA PHE A 26 8.23 4.65 -17.71
C PHE A 26 6.97 5.07 -16.95
N ASP A 27 6.50 6.31 -17.13
CA ASP A 27 5.29 6.78 -16.50
C ASP A 27 4.09 5.92 -16.92
N GLN A 28 3.95 5.61 -18.21
CA GLN A 28 2.92 4.72 -18.73
C GLN A 28 3.09 3.28 -18.22
N LYS A 29 4.30 2.72 -18.25
CA LYS A 29 4.58 1.35 -17.80
C LYS A 29 4.20 1.11 -16.33
N PHE A 30 4.32 2.13 -15.48
CA PHE A 30 3.97 2.06 -14.06
C PHE A 30 2.60 2.66 -13.74
N THR A 31 1.87 3.15 -14.74
CA THR A 31 0.48 3.60 -14.55
C THR A 31 -0.42 2.38 -14.54
N PRO A 32 -1.24 2.20 -13.49
CA PRO A 32 -2.14 1.06 -13.45
C PRO A 32 -3.27 1.22 -14.48
N GLU A 33 -3.78 0.09 -15.00
CA GLU A 33 -5.01 0.02 -15.80
C GLU A 33 -6.18 0.68 -15.09
N ASP A 34 -7.20 1.11 -15.83
CA ASP A 34 -8.45 1.63 -15.28
C ASP A 34 -9.06 0.70 -14.22
N ASN A 35 -9.75 1.29 -13.26
CA ASN A 35 -10.37 0.55 -12.17
C ASN A 35 -11.52 -0.30 -12.71
N TYR A 36 -11.40 -1.62 -12.57
CA TYR A 36 -12.38 -2.59 -13.04
C TYR A 36 -13.32 -3.08 -11.93
N LEU A 37 -13.29 -2.47 -10.74
CA LEU A 37 -14.15 -2.84 -9.62
C LEU A 37 -15.48 -2.09 -9.68
N THR A 38 -16.57 -2.85 -9.76
CA THR A 38 -17.89 -2.34 -9.39
C THR A 38 -18.11 -2.57 -7.90
N VAL A 39 -18.36 -1.49 -7.16
CA VAL A 39 -18.53 -1.53 -5.70
C VAL A 39 -19.80 -0.82 -5.31
N LYS A 40 -20.63 -1.51 -4.52
CA LYS A 40 -21.97 -1.05 -4.16
C LYS A 40 -22.17 -1.11 -2.66
N LYS A 41 -22.91 -0.11 -2.14
CA LYS A 41 -23.30 0.05 -0.73
C LYS A 41 -22.12 0.33 0.20
N GLU A 42 -22.39 0.98 1.32
CA GLU A 42 -21.44 1.09 2.43
C GLU A 42 -21.23 -0.31 3.05
N SER A 43 -20.02 -0.60 3.52
CA SER A 43 -19.74 -1.94 4.08
C SER A 43 -20.29 -2.11 5.49
N GLY A 44 -20.45 -1.00 6.22
CA GLY A 44 -20.49 -1.05 7.68
C GLY A 44 -19.14 -1.49 8.26
N ASN A 45 -19.12 -1.81 9.55
CA ASN A 45 -17.88 -2.19 10.22
C ASN A 45 -17.48 -3.63 9.87
N ILE A 46 -16.38 -3.76 9.13
CA ILE A 46 -15.75 -5.04 8.79
C ILE A 46 -14.67 -5.32 9.83
N PRO A 47 -14.68 -6.47 10.53
CA PRO A 47 -13.62 -6.81 11.46
C PRO A 47 -12.31 -7.13 10.71
N ILE A 48 -11.19 -6.69 11.28
CA ILE A 48 -9.84 -7.04 10.84
C ILE A 48 -9.39 -8.32 11.54
N THR A 49 -8.93 -9.30 10.76
CA THR A 49 -8.19 -10.45 11.27
C THR A 49 -6.70 -10.22 11.03
N TRP A 50 -5.88 -10.28 12.08
CA TRP A 50 -4.43 -10.16 11.96
C TRP A 50 -3.77 -11.54 11.88
N LEU A 51 -2.86 -11.72 10.92
CA LEU A 51 -1.97 -12.88 10.89
C LEU A 51 -0.57 -12.51 11.41
N GLY A 52 0.02 -13.41 12.20
CA GLY A 52 1.35 -13.24 12.79
C GLY A 52 1.32 -12.48 14.13
N ASN A 53 2.30 -12.77 14.99
CA ASN A 53 2.38 -12.23 16.35
C ASN A 53 2.54 -10.69 16.39
N ASP A 54 3.08 -10.10 15.32
CA ASP A 54 3.35 -8.67 15.20
C ASP A 54 2.30 -7.92 14.35
N LYS A 55 1.10 -8.51 14.13
CA LYS A 55 0.06 -7.95 13.25
C LYS A 55 0.59 -7.70 11.82
N ASN A 56 1.22 -8.72 11.25
CA ASN A 56 1.98 -8.62 10.00
C ASN A 56 1.13 -8.56 8.75
N VAL A 57 -0.09 -9.12 8.79
CA VAL A 57 -0.99 -9.15 7.64
C VAL A 57 -2.39 -8.77 8.11
N LEU A 58 -2.95 -7.74 7.49
CA LEU A 58 -4.33 -7.31 7.69
C LEU A 58 -5.23 -8.10 6.74
N LEU A 59 -6.08 -8.97 7.28
CA LEU A 59 -7.02 -9.78 6.51
C LEU A 59 -8.45 -9.26 6.70
N LEU A 60 -9.19 -9.21 5.60
CA LEU A 60 -10.61 -8.87 5.59
C LEU A 60 -11.42 -10.09 5.17
N PRO A 61 -12.48 -10.45 5.93
CA PRO A 61 -13.34 -11.57 5.58
C PRO A 61 -14.22 -11.21 4.39
N ILE A 62 -14.41 -12.18 3.50
CA ILE A 62 -15.30 -12.07 2.36
C ILE A 62 -16.26 -13.26 2.30
N HIS A 63 -17.42 -13.03 1.70
CA HIS A 63 -18.45 -14.06 1.50
C HIS A 63 -18.99 -14.03 0.08
N PHE A 64 -19.21 -15.20 -0.51
CA PHE A 64 -19.91 -15.31 -1.78
C PHE A 64 -21.42 -15.44 -1.55
N SER A 65 -22.22 -14.95 -2.50
CA SER A 65 -23.68 -15.05 -2.40
C SER A 65 -24.13 -16.51 -2.24
N GLY A 66 -24.96 -16.77 -1.23
CA GLY A 66 -25.44 -18.13 -0.91
C GLY A 66 -24.38 -19.05 -0.27
N ASN A 67 -23.18 -18.56 0.05
CA ASN A 67 -22.16 -19.31 0.79
C ASN A 67 -22.00 -18.77 2.21
N ARG A 68 -21.96 -19.67 3.20
CA ARG A 68 -21.64 -19.33 4.61
C ARG A 68 -20.15 -19.41 4.94
N GLU A 69 -19.36 -19.99 4.04
CA GLU A 69 -17.92 -20.11 4.21
C GLU A 69 -17.24 -18.74 4.12
N THR A 70 -16.34 -18.48 5.06
CA THR A 70 -15.53 -17.25 5.11
C THR A 70 -14.20 -17.49 4.39
N PHE A 71 -13.94 -16.66 3.39
CA PHE A 71 -12.63 -16.52 2.76
C PHE A 71 -12.00 -15.20 3.21
N TYR A 72 -10.70 -15.04 2.97
CA TYR A 72 -9.99 -13.83 3.34
C TYR A 72 -9.23 -13.23 2.16
N LEU A 73 -9.20 -11.91 2.11
CA LEU A 73 -8.29 -11.14 1.27
C LEU A 73 -7.36 -10.33 2.17
N GLN A 74 -6.08 -10.28 1.84
CA GLN A 74 -5.16 -9.34 2.45
C GLN A 74 -5.50 -7.92 1.99
N PHE A 75 -5.69 -6.98 2.91
CA PHE A 75 -5.84 -5.57 2.54
C PHE A 75 -4.48 -4.91 2.39
N ASP A 76 -4.15 -4.53 1.16
CA ASP A 76 -2.83 -4.05 0.79
C ASP A 76 -2.93 -2.77 -0.06
N THR A 77 -2.77 -1.60 0.57
CA THR A 77 -2.67 -0.32 -0.14
C THR A 77 -1.37 -0.17 -0.94
N GLY A 78 -0.42 -1.08 -0.73
CA GLY A 78 0.77 -1.29 -1.54
C GLY A 78 0.50 -2.05 -2.85
N SER A 79 -0.67 -2.65 -3.01
CA SER A 79 -1.10 -3.26 -4.28
C SER A 79 -2.08 -2.32 -5.01
N PRO A 80 -1.81 -1.88 -6.25
CA PRO A 80 -2.75 -1.07 -7.02
C PRO A 80 -3.97 -1.84 -7.53
N TYR A 81 -4.05 -3.15 -7.30
CA TYR A 81 -5.11 -4.01 -7.81
C TYR A 81 -5.60 -4.98 -6.76
N THR A 82 -6.90 -5.26 -6.81
CA THR A 82 -7.50 -6.44 -6.22
C THR A 82 -7.24 -7.63 -7.13
N VAL A 83 -6.65 -8.68 -6.54
CA VAL A 83 -6.14 -9.86 -7.25
C VAL A 83 -6.48 -11.14 -6.51
N PHE A 84 -6.59 -12.24 -7.24
CA PHE A 84 -6.71 -13.58 -6.69
C PHE A 84 -5.44 -14.39 -6.87
N TYR A 85 -5.22 -15.34 -5.96
CA TYR A 85 -4.09 -16.27 -6.03
C TYR A 85 -4.51 -17.57 -6.70
N SER A 86 -3.81 -17.93 -7.78
CA SER A 86 -4.26 -18.96 -8.71
C SER A 86 -4.49 -20.33 -8.06
N ASN A 87 -3.67 -20.72 -7.08
CA ASN A 87 -3.80 -22.03 -6.42
C ASN A 87 -4.93 -22.07 -5.41
N GLN A 88 -5.19 -20.95 -4.74
CA GLN A 88 -6.15 -20.82 -3.66
C GLN A 88 -7.59 -20.71 -4.18
N ILE A 89 -7.77 -20.30 -5.44
CA ILE A 89 -9.10 -20.15 -6.08
C ILE A 89 -9.54 -21.35 -6.93
N LYS A 90 -8.67 -22.33 -7.21
CA LYS A 90 -8.93 -23.40 -8.22
C LYS A 90 -10.27 -24.12 -8.04
N ASN A 91 -10.69 -24.32 -6.79
CA ASN A 91 -11.88 -25.10 -6.45
C ASN A 91 -13.04 -24.25 -5.91
N ILE A 92 -12.98 -22.92 -6.09
CA ILE A 92 -14.03 -22.01 -5.61
C ILE A 92 -15.04 -21.78 -6.74
N LYS A 93 -16.20 -22.44 -6.65
CA LYS A 93 -17.26 -22.38 -7.69
C LYS A 93 -17.82 -20.99 -8.01
N TYR A 94 -17.53 -19.98 -7.17
CA TYR A 94 -17.97 -18.60 -7.33
C TYR A 94 -16.96 -17.71 -8.09
N ILE A 95 -15.84 -18.30 -8.51
CA ILE A 95 -14.80 -17.64 -9.27
C ILE A 95 -14.62 -18.40 -10.57
N SER A 96 -14.87 -17.72 -11.70
CA SER A 96 -14.58 -18.25 -13.02
C SER A 96 -13.27 -17.64 -13.50
N VAL A 97 -12.29 -18.49 -13.82
CA VAL A 97 -10.95 -18.07 -14.25
C VAL A 97 -10.82 -18.28 -15.76
N ASP A 98 -10.33 -17.25 -16.45
CA ASP A 98 -9.94 -17.27 -17.85
C ASP A 98 -8.54 -16.67 -17.97
N ASP A 99 -7.54 -17.53 -18.19
CA ASP A 99 -6.11 -17.21 -18.21
C ASP A 99 -5.64 -16.42 -16.97
N GLU A 100 -5.17 -15.18 -17.14
CA GLU A 100 -4.69 -14.31 -16.04
C GLU A 100 -5.81 -13.44 -15.45
N ARG A 101 -7.07 -13.71 -15.78
CA ARG A 101 -8.24 -12.96 -15.32
C ARG A 101 -9.28 -13.85 -14.68
N ALA A 102 -10.08 -13.26 -13.79
CA ALA A 102 -11.18 -13.94 -13.13
C ALA A 102 -12.41 -13.05 -13.02
N LYS A 103 -13.57 -13.69 -13.21
CA LYS A 103 -14.89 -13.13 -12.98
C LYS A 103 -15.44 -13.61 -11.65
N SER A 104 -15.85 -12.68 -10.81
CA SER A 104 -16.47 -12.98 -9.52
C SER A 104 -17.30 -11.82 -8.97
N SER A 105 -18.15 -12.12 -7.99
CA SER A 105 -18.82 -11.14 -7.13
C SER A 105 -18.83 -11.69 -5.70
N PHE A 106 -18.43 -10.86 -4.73
CA PHE A 106 -18.36 -11.22 -3.33
C PHE A 106 -18.71 -10.02 -2.45
N TYR A 107 -18.98 -10.30 -1.18
CA TYR A 107 -19.28 -9.30 -0.17
C TYR A 107 -18.12 -9.13 0.78
N ILE A 108 -17.82 -7.89 1.15
CA ILE A 108 -17.01 -7.55 2.32
C ILE A 108 -17.87 -6.70 3.23
N GLY A 109 -18.24 -7.25 4.39
CA GLY A 109 -19.34 -6.69 5.18
C GLY A 109 -20.61 -6.64 4.33
N LYS A 110 -21.21 -5.45 4.20
CA LYS A 110 -22.42 -5.22 3.38
C LYS A 110 -22.11 -4.74 1.94
N THR A 111 -20.86 -4.44 1.64
CA THR A 111 -20.46 -3.94 0.31
C THR A 111 -20.33 -5.12 -0.64
N GLU A 112 -20.99 -5.02 -1.79
CA GLU A 112 -20.79 -5.95 -2.90
C GLU A 112 -19.64 -5.44 -3.77
N ILE A 113 -18.66 -6.30 -4.04
CA ILE A 113 -17.52 -6.04 -4.93
C ILE A 113 -17.59 -7.06 -6.06
N SER A 114 -17.56 -6.57 -7.29
CA SER A 114 -17.64 -7.44 -8.48
C SER A 114 -16.76 -6.92 -9.62
N SER A 115 -16.28 -7.86 -10.42
CA SER A 115 -15.55 -7.61 -11.65
C SER A 115 -15.54 -8.88 -12.50
N ASP A 116 -15.44 -8.71 -13.81
CA ASP A 116 -15.13 -9.77 -14.77
C ASP A 116 -13.64 -9.87 -15.09
N ARG A 117 -12.81 -9.02 -14.48
CA ARG A 117 -11.40 -8.81 -14.85
C ARG A 117 -10.42 -8.77 -13.68
N PHE A 118 -10.76 -9.37 -12.53
CA PHE A 118 -9.81 -9.52 -11.42
C PHE A 118 -8.54 -10.20 -11.94
N LYS A 119 -7.36 -9.66 -11.61
CA LYS A 119 -6.10 -10.30 -12.00
C LYS A 119 -5.88 -11.57 -11.20
N VAL A 120 -5.32 -12.59 -11.83
CA VAL A 120 -4.93 -13.84 -11.19
C VAL A 120 -3.42 -13.93 -11.18
N ILE A 121 -2.83 -13.98 -10.00
CA ILE A 121 -1.38 -14.13 -9.82
C ILE A 121 -1.05 -15.59 -9.57
N LYS A 122 -0.09 -16.11 -10.33
CA LYS A 122 0.47 -17.45 -10.10
C LYS A 122 1.26 -17.45 -8.80
N THR A 123 0.81 -18.23 -7.83
CA THR A 123 1.51 -18.47 -6.57
C THR A 123 2.16 -19.86 -6.60
N GLU A 124 3.27 -20.02 -5.90
CA GLU A 124 3.79 -21.37 -5.63
C GLU A 124 2.85 -22.10 -4.67
N LYS A 125 2.80 -23.43 -4.78
CA LYS A 125 1.95 -24.24 -3.90
C LYS A 125 2.59 -24.26 -2.51
N SER A 126 1.95 -23.66 -1.50
CA SER A 126 2.33 -23.93 -0.12
C SER A 126 1.91 -25.37 0.19
N ASN A 127 2.84 -26.19 0.67
CA ASN A 127 2.55 -27.55 1.15
C ASN A 127 1.99 -27.54 2.59
N VAL A 128 1.68 -26.36 3.12
CA VAL A 128 1.11 -26.16 4.45
C VAL A 128 -0.37 -25.93 4.26
N GLU A 129 -1.19 -26.77 4.90
CA GLU A 129 -2.63 -26.59 4.95
C GLU A 129 -2.92 -25.37 5.83
N ASP A 130 -3.14 -24.21 5.20
CA ASP A 130 -3.42 -22.98 5.94
C ASP A 130 -4.80 -23.10 6.59
N SER A 131 -4.86 -22.92 7.92
CA SER A 131 -6.12 -22.91 8.67
C SER A 131 -7.05 -21.75 8.26
N ILE A 132 -6.50 -20.74 7.59
CA ILE A 132 -7.19 -19.56 7.08
C ILE A 132 -7.16 -19.56 5.55
N LYS A 133 -8.35 -19.48 4.93
CA LYS A 133 -8.51 -19.49 3.46
C LYS A 133 -8.23 -18.10 2.87
N ILE A 134 -6.96 -17.74 2.76
CA ILE A 134 -6.52 -16.49 2.10
C ILE A 134 -6.49 -16.74 0.59
N ILE A 135 -7.36 -16.08 -0.16
CA ILE A 135 -7.54 -16.36 -1.60
C ILE A 135 -6.98 -15.27 -2.52
N GLY A 136 -6.44 -14.20 -1.95
CA GLY A 136 -5.95 -13.06 -2.72
C GLY A 136 -5.67 -11.83 -1.87
N THR A 137 -5.61 -10.70 -2.56
CA THR A 137 -5.37 -9.36 -2.01
C THR A 137 -6.43 -8.40 -2.50
N ILE A 138 -6.97 -7.57 -1.61
CA ILE A 138 -7.76 -6.40 -1.96
C ILE A 138 -6.84 -5.18 -1.97
N GLY A 139 -6.66 -4.61 -3.16
CA GLY A 139 -5.73 -3.52 -3.41
C GLY A 139 -6.34 -2.15 -3.14
N SER A 140 -5.58 -1.10 -3.42
CA SER A 140 -6.03 0.28 -3.31
C SER A 140 -7.03 0.71 -4.39
N ASP A 141 -7.29 -0.11 -5.41
CA ASP A 141 -8.42 0.09 -6.35
C ASP A 141 -9.79 0.07 -5.63
N ILE A 142 -9.89 -0.53 -4.44
CA ILE A 142 -11.09 -0.41 -3.60
C ILE A 142 -11.33 1.01 -3.09
N LEU A 143 -10.30 1.86 -3.04
CA LEU A 143 -10.36 3.22 -2.47
C LEU A 143 -10.64 4.30 -3.52
N GLU A 144 -10.40 4.02 -4.80
CA GLU A 144 -10.55 4.99 -5.89
C GLU A 144 -11.99 5.53 -5.93
N ASP A 145 -12.12 6.85 -5.98
CA ASP A 145 -13.39 7.60 -5.94
C ASP A 145 -14.31 7.26 -4.75
N ARG A 146 -13.72 6.86 -3.61
CA ARG A 146 -14.48 6.46 -2.42
C ARG A 146 -13.91 7.04 -1.13
N LYS A 147 -14.72 6.90 -0.07
CA LYS A 147 -14.37 7.26 1.31
C LYS A 147 -14.24 6.00 2.16
N THR A 148 -13.20 5.93 2.97
CA THR A 148 -12.85 4.74 3.77
C THR A 148 -12.37 5.16 5.15
N VAL A 149 -12.72 4.38 6.17
CA VAL A 149 -12.10 4.43 7.49
C VAL A 149 -11.34 3.12 7.73
N ILE A 150 -10.07 3.24 8.09
CA ILE A 150 -9.23 2.15 8.60
C ILE A 150 -9.01 2.42 10.08
N ASN A 151 -9.80 1.79 10.93
CA ASN A 151 -9.71 1.94 12.39
C ASN A 151 -8.87 0.79 12.96
N LEU A 152 -7.55 0.99 13.02
CA LEU A 152 -6.61 -0.04 13.50
C LEU A 152 -6.69 -0.22 15.02
N LYS A 153 -7.03 0.86 15.75
CA LYS A 153 -7.29 0.83 17.18
C LYS A 153 -8.40 -0.15 17.55
N ASP A 154 -9.52 -0.09 16.84
CA ASP A 154 -10.69 -0.95 17.09
C ASP A 154 -10.73 -2.19 16.18
N ASN A 155 -9.67 -2.42 15.39
CA ASN A 155 -9.54 -3.52 14.44
C ASN A 155 -10.72 -3.62 13.46
N GLN A 156 -11.11 -2.50 12.83
CA GLN A 156 -12.22 -2.42 11.90
C GLN A 156 -11.89 -1.60 10.64
N VAL A 157 -12.50 -1.96 9.51
CA VAL A 157 -12.48 -1.16 8.28
C VAL A 157 -13.92 -0.86 7.87
N ASN A 158 -14.17 0.32 7.32
CA ASN A 158 -15.44 0.68 6.72
C ASN A 158 -15.18 1.30 5.34
N PHE A 159 -15.67 0.64 4.30
CA PHE A 159 -15.51 1.01 2.91
C PHE A 159 -16.73 1.72 2.35
N ASN A 160 -16.46 2.53 1.32
CA ASN A 160 -17.47 3.11 0.45
C ASN A 160 -18.49 3.98 1.21
N LEU A 161 -18.01 4.71 2.21
CA LEU A 161 -18.83 5.62 3.03
C LEU A 161 -19.42 6.73 2.15
N ASN A 162 -20.70 7.07 2.35
CA ASN A 162 -21.32 8.16 1.60
C ASN A 162 -20.82 9.54 2.08
N GLN A 163 -20.57 9.67 3.38
CA GLN A 163 -20.21 10.93 4.04
C GLN A 163 -18.95 10.81 4.90
N ILE A 164 -18.32 11.95 5.18
CA ILE A 164 -17.22 12.06 6.14
C ILE A 164 -17.79 11.86 7.56
N PRO A 165 -17.30 10.88 8.34
CA PRO A 165 -17.76 10.70 9.72
C PRO A 165 -17.47 11.94 10.58
N ASN A 166 -18.37 12.26 11.50
CA ASN A 166 -18.33 13.52 12.26
C ASN A 166 -17.03 13.71 13.03
N GLU A 167 -16.46 12.61 13.54
CA GLU A 167 -15.21 12.56 14.26
C GLU A 167 -13.98 13.04 13.46
N PHE A 168 -14.03 13.02 12.12
CA PHE A 168 -12.90 13.39 11.27
C PHE A 168 -13.05 14.79 10.64
N LYS A 169 -14.26 15.37 10.63
CA LYS A 169 -14.58 16.60 9.86
C LYS A 169 -13.64 17.78 10.15
N ASN A 170 -13.19 17.92 11.39
CA ASN A 170 -12.37 19.06 11.83
C ASN A 170 -10.86 18.81 11.75
N GLN A 171 -10.42 17.62 11.30
CA GLN A 171 -9.01 17.22 11.27
C GLN A 171 -8.53 16.83 9.85
N LEU A 172 -9.25 17.29 8.83
CA LEU A 172 -8.93 16.98 7.44
C LEU A 172 -7.68 17.75 6.96
N PHE A 173 -6.76 17.02 6.35
CA PHE A 173 -5.58 17.53 5.68
C PHE A 173 -5.40 16.89 4.30
N ASP A 174 -4.55 17.50 3.48
CA ASP A 174 -4.35 17.07 2.10
C ASP A 174 -3.45 15.84 2.03
N PHE A 175 -3.82 14.88 1.18
CA PHE A 175 -2.95 13.78 0.76
C PHE A 175 -3.04 13.61 -0.76
N LYS A 176 -2.17 12.78 -1.34
CA LYS A 176 -2.25 12.45 -2.77
C LYS A 176 -2.58 10.99 -2.96
N PHE A 177 -3.62 10.71 -3.74
CA PHE A 177 -3.90 9.38 -4.27
C PHE A 177 -3.50 9.36 -5.75
N LYS A 178 -2.28 8.91 -6.06
CA LYS A 178 -1.75 8.92 -7.44
C LYS A 178 -1.32 7.52 -7.85
N LYS A 179 -1.77 7.03 -9.02
CA LYS A 179 -1.50 5.66 -9.48
C LYS A 179 -1.88 4.61 -8.41
N ARG A 180 -2.97 4.87 -7.70
CA ARG A 180 -3.46 4.11 -6.55
C ARG A 180 -2.45 3.96 -5.40
N ARG A 181 -1.59 4.95 -5.21
CA ARG A 181 -0.68 5.04 -4.07
C ARG A 181 -1.11 6.19 -3.17
N ILE A 182 -1.15 5.93 -1.87
CA ILE A 182 -1.47 6.94 -0.85
C ILE A 182 -0.17 7.61 -0.42
N ILE A 183 0.00 8.87 -0.78
CA ILE A 183 1.16 9.67 -0.41
C ILE A 183 0.71 10.71 0.62
N ILE A 184 1.26 10.61 1.82
CA ILE A 184 0.96 11.46 2.97
C ILE A 184 2.15 12.40 3.17
N SER A 185 1.89 13.67 3.42
CA SER A 185 2.92 14.65 3.80
C SER A 185 2.90 14.89 5.31
N GLY A 186 4.08 15.00 5.90
CA GLY A 186 4.24 15.28 7.33
C GLY A 186 5.64 15.78 7.63
N LYS A 187 5.82 16.44 8.78
CA LYS A 187 7.12 16.93 9.20
C LYS A 187 7.84 15.91 10.06
N LEU A 188 9.04 15.51 9.64
CA LEU A 188 9.97 14.69 10.41
C LEU A 188 11.21 15.54 10.70
N LYS A 189 11.59 15.69 11.98
CA LYS A 189 12.67 16.59 12.41
C LYS A 189 12.51 18.04 11.92
N GLY A 190 11.26 18.51 11.85
CA GLY A 190 10.91 19.85 11.36
C GLY A 190 10.92 20.02 9.84
N GLU A 191 11.34 19.02 9.08
CA GLU A 191 11.41 19.07 7.61
C GLU A 191 10.18 18.43 6.97
N GLU A 192 9.63 19.06 5.93
CA GLU A 192 8.52 18.53 5.15
C GLU A 192 8.93 17.29 4.37
N ARG A 193 8.34 16.15 4.71
CA ARG A 193 8.62 14.85 4.10
C ARG A 193 7.36 14.25 3.46
N LYS A 194 7.56 13.35 2.51
CA LYS A 194 6.49 12.55 1.88
C LYS A 194 6.67 11.08 2.20
N PHE A 195 5.58 10.42 2.52
CA PHE A 195 5.55 9.03 2.91
C PHE A 195 4.53 8.27 2.07
N LEU A 196 4.90 7.09 1.58
CA LEU A 196 3.95 6.15 1.01
C LEU A 196 3.29 5.37 2.15
N TYR A 197 1.97 5.36 2.24
CA TYR A 197 1.27 4.48 3.17
C TYR A 197 0.95 3.13 2.51
N ASP A 198 1.45 2.06 3.13
CA ASP A 198 1.41 0.69 2.61
C ASP A 198 0.94 -0.28 3.72
N SER A 199 -0.33 -0.67 3.66
CA SER A 199 -0.90 -1.63 4.61
C SER A 199 -0.38 -3.07 4.40
N GLY A 200 0.20 -3.40 3.25
CA GLY A 200 0.85 -4.69 3.01
C GLY A 200 2.16 -4.84 3.78
N THR A 201 2.80 -3.74 4.12
CA THR A 201 4.02 -3.71 4.94
C THR A 201 3.69 -3.48 6.43
N SER A 202 2.74 -4.26 6.98
CA SER A 202 2.16 -3.97 8.30
C SER A 202 3.15 -4.07 9.49
N ALA A 203 4.18 -4.90 9.37
CA ALA A 203 5.08 -5.24 10.47
C ALA A 203 5.98 -4.08 10.94
N TYR A 204 6.12 -3.03 10.13
CA TYR A 204 7.07 -1.95 10.35
C TYR A 204 6.36 -0.60 10.51
N GLU A 205 6.95 0.30 11.28
CA GLU A 205 6.43 1.67 11.45
C GLU A 205 6.88 2.57 10.30
N LEU A 206 8.20 2.73 10.13
CA LEU A 206 8.81 3.50 9.05
C LEU A 206 9.92 2.68 8.37
N LEU A 207 9.75 2.39 7.08
CA LEU A 207 10.82 1.86 6.24
C LEU A 207 11.50 3.01 5.51
N SER A 208 12.83 3.06 5.55
CA SER A 208 13.61 4.11 4.87
C SER A 208 14.95 3.60 4.31
N TYR A 209 15.66 4.46 3.57
CA TYR A 209 16.98 4.14 3.02
C TYR A 209 18.02 4.05 4.13
N LYS A 210 19.11 3.33 3.84
CA LYS A 210 20.18 3.09 4.80
C LYS A 210 20.72 4.38 5.42
N GLU A 211 20.89 5.45 4.65
CA GLU A 211 21.42 6.72 5.18
C GLU A 211 20.43 7.42 6.14
N GLU A 212 19.13 7.42 5.84
CA GLU A 212 18.10 7.95 6.73
C GLU A 212 18.00 7.10 7.99
N TRP A 213 18.01 5.77 7.83
CA TRP A 213 18.01 4.82 8.93
C TRP A 213 19.19 5.03 9.87
N GLN A 214 20.40 5.25 9.33
CA GLN A 214 21.59 5.56 10.14
C GLN A 214 21.42 6.88 10.92
N THR A 215 20.72 7.86 10.33
CA THR A 215 20.51 9.18 10.92
C THR A 215 19.43 9.20 12.00
N LEU A 216 18.37 8.41 11.82
CA LEU A 216 17.19 8.41 12.70
C LEU A 216 17.24 7.32 13.78
N LYS A 217 18.07 6.28 13.62
CA LYS A 217 18.22 5.25 14.65
C LYS A 217 18.83 5.84 15.92
N SER A 218 18.35 5.37 17.07
CA SER A 218 18.93 5.71 18.36
C SER A 218 20.36 5.16 18.47
N SER A 219 21.28 5.91 19.09
CA SER A 219 22.69 5.56 19.22
C SER A 219 22.94 4.19 19.89
N ASN A 220 22.12 3.85 20.89
CA ASN A 220 22.25 2.62 21.68
C ASN A 220 21.21 1.53 21.30
N SER A 221 20.57 1.62 20.14
CA SER A 221 19.54 0.65 19.78
C SER A 221 20.13 -0.72 19.46
N LYS A 222 19.48 -1.77 19.97
CA LYS A 222 19.75 -3.16 19.57
C LYS A 222 19.07 -3.42 18.22
N ILE A 223 19.88 -3.64 17.19
CA ILE A 223 19.38 -3.88 15.83
C ILE A 223 18.77 -5.28 15.76
N LYS A 224 17.47 -5.37 15.48
CA LYS A 224 16.77 -6.62 15.14
C LYS A 224 17.00 -6.92 13.66
N ILE A 225 17.59 -8.08 13.37
CA ILE A 225 17.85 -8.53 12.00
C ILE A 225 16.91 -9.70 11.69
N GLU A 226 16.13 -9.59 10.62
CA GLU A 226 15.27 -10.67 10.15
C GLU A 226 15.57 -10.98 8.70
N LYS A 227 15.49 -12.25 8.32
CA LYS A 227 15.68 -12.70 6.95
C LYS A 227 14.40 -13.35 6.47
N SER A 228 13.86 -12.85 5.37
CA SER A 228 12.72 -13.44 4.68
C SER A 228 13.10 -13.78 3.23
N ARG A 229 12.66 -14.93 2.74
CA ARG A 229 12.72 -15.22 1.30
C ARG A 229 11.57 -14.49 0.61
N SER A 230 11.89 -13.69 -0.40
CA SER A 230 10.92 -13.08 -1.31
C SER A 230 11.29 -13.50 -2.73
N TRP A 231 10.50 -14.38 -3.33
CA TRP A 231 10.79 -14.99 -4.62
C TRP A 231 12.20 -15.62 -4.63
N ASN A 232 13.09 -15.15 -5.52
CA ASN A 232 14.49 -15.62 -5.64
C ASN A 232 15.50 -14.83 -4.79
N ASN A 233 15.07 -13.81 -4.03
CA ASN A 233 15.97 -12.96 -3.25
C ASN A 233 15.77 -13.17 -1.74
N ILE A 234 16.88 -13.11 -0.99
CA ILE A 234 16.84 -13.02 0.46
C ILE A 234 16.74 -11.55 0.82
N LEU A 235 15.59 -11.13 1.35
CA LEU A 235 15.44 -9.82 1.93
C LEU A 235 15.91 -9.89 3.38
N THR A 236 16.85 -9.01 3.74
CA THR A 236 17.33 -8.86 5.12
C THR A 236 16.85 -7.52 5.65
N THR A 237 16.03 -7.54 6.69
CA THR A 237 15.55 -6.32 7.33
C THR A 237 16.35 -6.05 8.59
N TYR A 238 16.53 -4.77 8.88
CA TYR A 238 17.27 -4.28 10.03
C TYR A 238 16.44 -3.20 10.68
N THR A 239 15.88 -3.53 11.84
CA THR A 239 15.01 -2.63 12.60
C THR A 239 15.75 -2.13 13.83
N ALA A 240 15.70 -0.82 14.05
CA ALA A 240 16.26 -0.16 15.21
C ALA A 240 15.22 0.77 15.85
N ASP A 241 15.41 1.06 17.13
CA ASP A 241 14.62 2.01 17.88
C ASP A 241 14.85 3.42 17.35
N CYS A 242 13.77 4.15 17.20
CA CYS A 242 13.72 5.56 16.82
C CYS A 242 12.98 6.32 17.93
N LYS A 243 13.27 7.61 18.09
CA LYS A 243 12.63 8.48 19.09
C LYS A 243 12.18 9.78 18.46
N GLU A 244 11.77 9.69 17.20
CA GLU A 244 11.35 10.82 16.39
C GLU A 244 9.83 10.82 16.27
N ASN A 245 9.27 11.98 15.92
CA ASN A 245 7.84 12.12 15.66
C ASN A 245 7.61 12.58 14.22
N ILE A 246 6.52 12.10 13.62
CA ILE A 246 5.99 12.67 12.38
C ILE A 246 4.78 13.52 12.73
N ASN A 247 4.86 14.80 12.39
CA ASN A 247 3.78 15.75 12.55
C ASN A 247 2.92 15.79 11.29
N PHE A 248 1.72 15.21 11.36
CA PHE A 248 0.69 15.23 10.33
C PHE A 248 -0.37 16.31 10.64
N LYS A 249 -0.07 17.57 10.29
CA LYS A 249 -0.92 18.77 10.47
C LYS A 249 -1.54 18.97 11.87
N TYR A 250 -2.47 18.13 12.29
CA TYR A 250 -3.17 18.17 13.58
C TYR A 250 -2.70 17.08 14.57
N ASN A 251 -1.96 16.07 14.11
CA ASN A 251 -1.54 14.95 14.95
C ASN A 251 -0.02 14.79 14.92
N GLU A 252 0.54 14.49 16.09
CA GLU A 252 1.92 14.07 16.24
C GLU A 252 1.93 12.57 16.50
N ILE A 253 2.56 11.80 15.61
CA ILE A 253 2.61 10.34 15.70
C ILE A 253 4.05 9.90 15.96
N PRO A 254 4.32 9.17 17.06
CA PRO A 254 5.66 8.71 17.37
C PRO A 254 6.12 7.63 16.41
N VAL A 255 7.37 7.72 16.00
CA VAL A 255 8.12 6.67 15.29
C VAL A 255 9.06 6.04 16.30
N ASN A 256 8.64 4.90 16.86
CA ASN A 256 9.40 4.13 17.83
C ASN A 256 10.40 3.19 17.15
N GLN A 257 10.13 2.80 15.89
CA GLN A 257 10.99 1.90 15.13
C GLN A 257 11.21 2.37 13.71
N ILE A 258 12.44 2.23 13.24
CA ILE A 258 12.82 2.47 11.84
C ILE A 258 13.53 1.25 11.26
N THR A 259 13.18 0.92 10.03
CA THR A 259 13.66 -0.28 9.34
C THR A 259 14.31 0.08 8.01
N TYR A 260 15.44 -0.57 7.70
CA TYR A 260 15.96 -0.63 6.32
C TYR A 260 16.01 -2.07 5.83
N VAL A 261 15.96 -2.24 4.51
CA VAL A 261 15.94 -3.56 3.86
C VAL A 261 17.09 -3.67 2.87
N GLU A 262 17.89 -4.73 2.99
CA GLU A 262 18.89 -5.16 2.02
C GLU A 262 18.34 -6.31 1.15
N GLY A 263 18.84 -6.44 -0.07
CA GLY A 263 18.38 -7.43 -1.04
C GLY A 263 17.28 -6.92 -1.99
N VAL A 264 16.87 -5.66 -1.86
CA VAL A 264 16.02 -4.96 -2.83
C VAL A 264 16.89 -4.30 -3.92
N SER A 265 16.37 -4.15 -5.14
CA SER A 265 17.14 -3.49 -6.21
C SER A 265 17.49 -2.04 -5.84
N THR A 266 18.75 -1.66 -5.97
CA THR A 266 19.25 -0.30 -5.72
C THR A 266 18.51 0.77 -6.54
N ALA A 267 18.01 0.40 -7.71
CA ALA A 267 17.19 1.25 -8.58
C ALA A 267 15.85 1.65 -7.94
N GLN A 268 15.14 0.71 -7.28
CA GLN A 268 13.86 1.01 -6.60
C GLN A 268 14.07 2.03 -5.48
N PHE A 269 15.11 1.85 -4.66
CA PHE A 269 15.40 2.78 -3.57
C PHE A 269 15.80 4.17 -4.08
N SER A 270 16.62 4.21 -5.14
CA SER A 270 17.01 5.46 -5.79
C SER A 270 15.79 6.20 -6.35
N MET A 271 14.86 5.49 -7.01
CA MET A 271 13.61 6.10 -7.50
C MET A 271 12.75 6.68 -6.38
N MET A 272 12.64 5.99 -5.24
CA MET A 272 11.94 6.53 -4.07
C MET A 272 12.57 7.84 -3.61
N LYS A 273 13.90 7.86 -3.45
CA LYS A 273 14.65 9.06 -3.06
C LYS A 273 14.48 10.21 -4.05
N PHE A 274 14.62 9.95 -5.35
CA PHE A 274 14.45 10.97 -6.40
C PHE A 274 13.01 11.49 -6.52
N SER A 275 12.00 10.70 -6.13
CA SER A 275 10.60 11.15 -6.07
C SER A 275 10.30 12.08 -4.88
N GLY A 276 11.28 12.29 -3.99
CA GLY A 276 11.13 13.05 -2.76
C GLY A 276 10.38 12.29 -1.66
N MET A 277 10.25 10.96 -1.78
CA MET A 277 9.72 10.11 -0.71
C MET A 277 10.81 9.82 0.30
N SER A 278 10.51 10.02 1.58
CA SER A 278 11.41 9.74 2.71
C SER A 278 11.28 8.32 3.23
N GLY A 279 10.19 7.62 2.89
CA GLY A 279 9.99 6.24 3.31
C GLY A 279 8.58 5.72 3.06
N MET A 280 8.33 4.52 3.57
CA MET A 280 7.02 3.88 3.59
C MET A 280 6.56 3.73 5.03
N LEU A 281 5.29 4.04 5.28
CA LEU A 281 4.62 3.85 6.57
C LEU A 281 3.78 2.59 6.51
N GLY A 282 4.03 1.67 7.42
CA GLY A 282 3.20 0.47 7.59
C GLY A 282 2.01 0.72 8.51
N ASN A 283 1.29 -0.35 8.86
CA ASN A 283 0.20 -0.26 9.82
C ASN A 283 0.67 -0.05 11.26
N ARG A 284 1.89 -0.50 11.61
CA ARG A 284 2.41 -0.48 12.98
C ARG A 284 2.38 0.91 13.61
N ILE A 285 2.75 1.94 12.85
CA ILE A 285 2.80 3.33 13.32
C ILE A 285 1.39 3.89 13.68
N PHE A 286 0.34 3.29 13.13
CA PHE A 286 -1.04 3.73 13.29
C PHE A 286 -1.89 2.75 14.12
N LEU A 287 -1.30 1.77 14.82
CA LEU A 287 -2.06 0.74 15.55
C LEU A 287 -2.98 1.28 16.64
N ASN A 288 -2.69 2.47 17.17
CA ASN A 288 -3.51 3.14 18.17
C ASN A 288 -4.42 4.23 17.55
N ASN A 289 -4.54 4.23 16.22
CA ASN A 289 -5.21 5.27 15.48
C ASN A 289 -6.33 4.75 14.57
N ALA A 290 -7.16 5.69 14.11
CA ALA A 290 -8.06 5.52 12.99
C ALA A 290 -7.69 6.50 11.87
N ILE A 291 -7.66 5.99 10.63
CA ILE A 291 -7.32 6.76 9.43
C ILE A 291 -8.57 6.89 8.57
N PHE A 292 -9.02 8.11 8.32
CA PHE A 292 -10.05 8.41 7.33
C PHE A 292 -9.40 8.85 6.02
N ILE A 293 -9.87 8.31 4.90
CA ILE A 293 -9.35 8.56 3.56
C ILE A 293 -10.53 8.90 2.65
N ASP A 294 -10.50 10.08 2.05
CA ASP A 294 -11.43 10.53 1.01
C ASP A 294 -10.69 10.74 -0.30
N CYS A 295 -10.69 9.72 -1.16
CA CYS A 295 -10.05 9.78 -2.47
C CYS A 295 -10.82 10.68 -3.46
N THR A 296 -12.09 11.01 -3.20
CA THR A 296 -12.87 11.93 -4.06
C THR A 296 -12.42 13.38 -3.88
N ALA A 297 -12.01 13.74 -2.66
CA ALA A 297 -11.61 15.09 -2.32
C ALA A 297 -10.09 15.27 -2.08
N GLY A 298 -9.32 14.17 -2.07
CA GLY A 298 -7.90 14.19 -1.70
C GLY A 298 -7.68 14.60 -0.24
N LYS A 299 -8.63 14.27 0.64
CA LYS A 299 -8.59 14.62 2.08
C LYS A 299 -8.42 13.39 2.95
N MET A 300 -7.62 13.52 4.00
CA MET A 300 -7.36 12.47 4.98
C MET A 300 -7.46 13.04 6.39
N ALA A 301 -7.77 12.21 7.38
CA ALA A 301 -7.59 12.52 8.79
C ALA A 301 -7.00 11.32 9.53
N ILE A 302 -6.27 11.58 10.59
CA ILE A 302 -5.74 10.58 11.52
C ILE A 302 -6.28 10.97 12.90
N ARG A 303 -6.72 10.00 13.70
CA ARG A 303 -7.19 10.21 15.07
C ARG A 303 -6.66 9.12 15.99
#